data_AF-A8FRH7-F1
#
_entry.id   AF-A8FRH7-F1
#
_cell.length_a   1.000
_cell.length_b   1.000
_cell.length_c   1.000
_cell.angle_alpha   90.00
_cell.angle_beta   90.00
_cell.angle_gamma   90.00
#
_symmetry.space_group_name_H-M   'P 1'
#
loop_
_entity.id
_entity.type
_entity.pdbx_description
1 polymer ?
#
loop_
_entity_poly.entity_id
_entity_poly.type
_entity_poly.pdbx_seq_one_letter_code
_entity_poly.pdbx_strand_id
1 'polypeptide(L)'
;MTENTPTCCYHEDEGFSCSEPAGSSGLCYWHDPKIIKNKPEDIHNLELFARNGGMLRGLALKRAKLPGIDLVRHHQKVGFDMTHAELYRADLQGAHLFNLNLHKASLMKADLRDSNVHCANLVGTNLLGIKWNGAKIENITTGTKLKQETLALEAVRVGEKEIARDYFEQAEEIYRDLRKAADREGLFAMSGDYIRKELTMRRHQMPKYSFHRIISKMIDLFCGYGEAPLRVIGFSMGLIIVCAIFYLFTGLSYDGKIHVFQLSNDFASNLYLFFNCIYYSVVTFTTLGYGDFTPIGFSRAIAAIEAFTGSFTIALFVVVFVKKMTR
;
A
#
# COMPACT_ATOMS: atom_id res chain seq x y z
N MET A 1 -1.64 58.85 -2.64
CA MET A 1 -0.98 57.94 -3.59
C MET A 1 -0.88 56.60 -2.90
N THR A 2 -1.81 55.68 -3.17
CA THR A 2 -1.71 54.31 -2.67
C THR A 2 -0.58 53.65 -3.43
N GLU A 3 0.58 53.49 -2.80
CA GLU A 3 1.66 52.67 -3.33
C GLU A 3 1.06 51.29 -3.61
N ASN A 4 0.93 50.95 -4.89
CA ASN A 4 0.41 49.67 -5.32
C ASN A 4 1.50 48.65 -5.02
N THR A 5 1.53 48.15 -3.78
CA THR A 5 2.49 47.13 -3.38
C THR A 5 2.26 45.93 -4.29
N PRO A 6 3.30 45.47 -5.01
CA PRO A 6 3.14 44.33 -5.91
C PRO A 6 2.66 43.12 -5.10
N THR A 7 1.68 42.38 -5.62
CA THR A 7 1.17 41.15 -4.99
C THR A 7 2.01 39.96 -5.42
N CYS A 8 2.04 38.92 -4.60
CA CYS A 8 2.75 37.67 -4.87
C CYS A 8 2.33 37.06 -6.22
N CYS A 9 3.31 36.74 -7.07
CA CYS A 9 3.09 36.12 -8.38
C CYS A 9 2.79 34.61 -8.31
N TYR A 10 2.71 34.01 -7.12
CA TYR A 10 2.38 32.59 -6.97
C TYR A 10 0.93 32.35 -7.38
N HIS A 11 0.75 31.52 -8.41
CA HIS A 11 -0.55 31.09 -8.93
C HIS A 11 -0.51 29.60 -9.25
N GLU A 12 -1.61 28.89 -8.99
CA GLU A 12 -1.85 27.53 -9.44
C GLU A 12 -2.93 27.49 -10.54
N ASP A 13 -2.88 26.46 -11.39
CA ASP A 13 -3.81 26.25 -12.51
C ASP A 13 -5.30 26.18 -12.07
N GLU A 14 -5.57 25.89 -10.79
CA GLU A 14 -6.92 25.75 -10.21
C GLU A 14 -7.53 27.07 -9.71
N GLY A 15 -6.95 28.23 -10.06
CA GLY A 15 -7.49 29.55 -9.69
C GLY A 15 -7.12 30.02 -8.29
N PHE A 16 -6.09 29.41 -7.68
CA PHE A 16 -5.53 29.87 -6.41
C PHE A 16 -4.40 30.86 -6.68
N SER A 17 -4.53 32.08 -6.16
CA SER A 17 -3.50 33.13 -6.25
C SER A 17 -3.20 33.69 -4.86
N CYS A 18 -1.92 33.90 -4.57
CA CYS A 18 -1.51 34.49 -3.30
C CYS A 18 -1.73 36.01 -3.30
N SER A 19 -2.44 36.53 -2.31
CA SER A 19 -2.74 37.97 -2.17
C SER A 19 -1.74 38.74 -1.31
N GLU A 20 -0.70 38.06 -0.80
CA GLU A 20 0.31 38.67 0.06
C GLU A 20 1.20 39.66 -0.70
N PRO A 21 1.74 40.68 -0.02
CA PRO A 21 2.69 41.60 -0.64
C PRO A 21 3.95 40.84 -1.09
N ALA A 22 4.34 41.08 -2.34
CA ALA A 22 5.54 40.54 -2.92
C ALA A 22 6.79 41.29 -2.41
N GLY A 23 7.85 40.54 -2.20
CA GLY A 23 9.20 41.08 -2.05
C GLY A 23 9.84 41.39 -3.40
N SER A 24 11.16 41.63 -3.37
CA SER A 24 11.96 41.94 -4.57
C SER A 24 12.00 40.83 -5.62
N SER A 25 11.67 39.59 -5.25
CA SER A 25 11.59 38.44 -6.15
C SER A 25 10.26 38.33 -6.90
N GLY A 26 9.27 39.17 -6.58
CA GLY A 26 7.90 39.01 -7.05
C GLY A 26 7.09 37.96 -6.28
N LEU A 27 7.68 37.30 -5.27
CA LEU A 27 7.00 36.34 -4.40
C LEU A 27 6.91 36.90 -2.99
N CYS A 28 5.88 36.50 -2.22
CA CYS A 28 5.83 36.80 -0.80
C CYS A 28 6.87 35.98 -0.03
N TYR A 29 7.07 36.34 1.24
CA TYR A 29 8.04 35.68 2.10
C TYR A 29 7.91 34.14 2.09
N TRP A 30 6.69 33.61 2.19
CA TRP A 30 6.44 32.17 2.28
C TRP A 30 6.59 31.42 0.96
N HIS A 31 6.26 32.06 -0.17
CA HIS A 31 6.36 31.45 -1.51
C HIS A 31 7.75 31.59 -2.14
N ASP A 32 8.62 32.47 -1.65
CA ASP A 32 9.95 32.68 -2.23
C ASP A 32 10.94 31.53 -1.86
N PRO A 33 11.38 30.70 -2.83
CA PRO A 33 12.32 29.60 -2.56
C PRO A 33 13.76 30.06 -2.29
N LYS A 34 14.10 31.33 -2.57
CA LYS A 34 15.42 31.90 -2.28
C LYS A 34 15.59 32.21 -0.79
N ILE A 35 14.47 32.41 -0.09
CA ILE A 35 14.46 32.69 1.34
C ILE A 35 14.33 31.37 2.10
N ILE A 36 15.33 31.06 2.93
CA ILE A 36 15.28 29.93 3.87
C ILE A 36 14.60 30.40 5.15
N LYS A 37 13.56 29.69 5.58
CA LYS A 37 12.72 30.04 6.75
C LYS A 37 13.30 29.41 8.02
N ASN A 38 14.35 30.02 8.55
CA ASN A 38 15.09 29.51 9.70
C ASN A 38 15.19 30.52 10.87
N LYS A 39 14.44 31.62 10.82
CA LYS A 39 14.41 32.61 11.90
C LYS A 39 13.59 32.08 13.07
N PRO A 40 13.91 32.44 14.32
CA PRO A 40 13.13 32.03 15.50
C PRO A 40 11.65 32.40 15.42
N GLU A 41 11.34 33.52 14.77
CA GLU A 41 9.99 34.04 14.59
C GLU A 41 9.19 33.31 13.50
N ASP A 42 9.83 32.53 12.63
CA ASP A 42 9.17 31.93 11.47
C ASP A 42 8.10 30.92 11.89
N ILE A 43 8.27 30.23 13.02
CA ILE A 43 7.24 29.35 13.58
C ILE A 43 5.99 30.17 13.91
N HIS A 44 6.14 31.19 14.75
CA HIS A 44 5.02 32.04 15.17
C HIS A 44 4.35 32.74 13.98
N ASN A 45 5.15 33.26 13.05
CA ASN A 45 4.65 33.98 11.88
C ASN A 45 3.90 33.04 10.93
N LEU A 46 4.35 31.79 10.76
CA LEU A 46 3.66 30.81 9.93
C LEU A 46 2.35 30.33 10.56
N GLU A 47 2.32 30.13 11.87
CA GLU A 47 1.09 29.81 12.60
C GLU A 47 0.07 30.94 12.50
N LEU A 48 0.50 32.19 12.67
CA LEU A 48 -0.35 33.36 12.53
C LEU A 48 -0.86 33.51 11.08
N PHE A 49 0.03 33.31 10.11
CA PHE A 49 -0.32 33.32 8.69
C PHE A 49 -1.39 32.27 8.36
N ALA A 50 -1.22 31.04 8.85
CA ALA A 50 -2.21 29.97 8.69
C ALA A 50 -3.57 30.33 9.34
N ARG A 51 -3.55 30.83 10.58
CA ARG A 51 -4.77 31.20 11.33
C ARG A 51 -5.54 32.35 10.69
N ASN A 52 -4.84 33.30 10.09
CA ASN A 52 -5.44 34.45 9.41
C ASN A 52 -5.96 34.14 8.00
N GLY A 53 -5.91 32.87 7.57
CA GLY A 53 -6.39 32.46 6.25
C GLY A 53 -5.39 32.70 5.12
N GLY A 54 -4.11 32.80 5.45
CA GLY A 54 -3.01 32.88 4.49
C GLY A 54 -2.99 31.69 3.53
N MET A 55 -2.47 31.92 2.32
CA MET A 55 -2.37 30.91 1.28
C MET A 55 -1.23 29.92 1.55
N LEU A 56 -1.56 28.74 2.09
CA LEU A 56 -0.59 27.72 2.48
C LEU A 56 -0.21 26.71 1.39
N ARG A 57 -0.86 26.74 0.21
CA ARG A 57 -0.45 25.90 -0.92
C ARG A 57 0.85 26.44 -1.52
N GLY A 58 1.72 25.52 -1.93
CA GLY A 58 2.99 25.85 -2.58
C GLY A 58 4.03 26.54 -1.72
N LEU A 59 3.88 26.55 -0.39
CA LEU A 59 4.87 27.23 0.45
C LEU A 59 6.28 26.67 0.23
N ALA A 60 7.24 27.56 0.06
CA ALA A 60 8.63 27.23 -0.12
C ALA A 60 9.34 27.16 1.24
N LEU A 61 9.24 26.01 1.89
CA LEU A 61 9.76 25.72 3.24
C LEU A 61 10.99 24.80 3.22
N LYS A 62 11.74 24.84 2.11
CA LYS A 62 12.98 24.09 1.94
C LYS A 62 13.96 24.43 3.07
N ARG A 63 14.43 23.41 3.79
CA ARG A 63 15.33 23.52 4.95
C ARG A 63 14.82 24.45 6.05
N ALA A 64 13.50 24.65 6.13
CA ALA A 64 12.92 25.48 7.18
C ALA A 64 13.16 24.84 8.56
N LYS A 65 13.32 25.68 9.59
CA LYS A 65 13.43 25.23 10.98
C LYS A 65 12.11 25.50 11.68
N LEU A 66 11.25 24.48 11.75
CA LEU A 66 9.90 24.57 12.29
C LEU A 66 9.62 23.50 13.37
N PRO A 67 10.55 23.23 14.32
CA PRO A 67 10.26 22.27 15.40
C PRO A 67 9.07 22.73 16.24
N GLY A 68 8.18 21.80 16.57
CA GLY A 68 7.02 22.04 17.42
C GLY A 68 5.91 22.91 16.81
N ILE A 69 5.99 23.27 15.52
CA ILE A 69 4.99 24.13 14.88
C ILE A 69 3.57 23.54 14.98
N ASP A 70 2.59 24.40 15.29
CA ASP A 70 1.17 24.04 15.33
C ASP A 70 0.43 24.47 14.05
N LEU A 71 0.30 23.54 13.10
CA LEU A 71 -0.54 23.69 11.91
C LEU A 71 -1.82 22.86 12.02
N VAL A 72 -2.44 22.86 13.20
CA VAL A 72 -3.76 22.27 13.41
C VAL A 72 -4.85 23.34 13.30
N ARG A 73 -5.85 23.07 12.47
CA ARG A 73 -7.04 23.91 12.35
C ARG A 73 -8.06 23.55 13.43
N HIS A 74 -7.82 24.05 14.64
CA HIS A 74 -8.67 23.81 15.81
C HIS A 74 -10.15 24.14 15.49
N HIS A 75 -11.06 23.30 16.01
CA HIS A 75 -12.52 23.39 15.79
C HIS A 75 -13.03 23.12 14.36
N GLN A 76 -12.18 22.70 13.43
CA GLN A 76 -12.60 22.33 12.08
C GLN A 76 -12.36 20.85 11.79
N LYS A 77 -13.22 20.28 10.95
CA LYS A 77 -13.10 18.89 10.48
C LYS A 77 -12.03 18.70 9.40
N VAL A 78 -11.52 19.79 8.82
CA VAL A 78 -10.54 19.78 7.74
C VAL A 78 -9.31 20.55 8.22
N GLY A 79 -8.12 19.96 8.05
CA GLY A 79 -6.87 20.66 8.34
C GLY A 79 -6.54 21.73 7.31
N PHE A 80 -5.38 22.35 7.47
CA PHE A 80 -4.90 23.34 6.50
C PHE A 80 -4.52 22.69 5.17
N ASP A 81 -4.65 23.48 4.09
CA ASP A 81 -4.28 23.05 2.75
C ASP A 81 -2.87 23.49 2.38
N MET A 82 -1.94 22.55 2.47
CA MET A 82 -0.54 22.68 2.07
C MET A 82 -0.23 21.86 0.81
N THR A 83 -1.21 21.72 -0.09
CA THR A 83 -1.00 21.11 -1.40
C THR A 83 0.21 21.78 -2.09
N HIS A 84 1.05 21.00 -2.76
CA HIS A 84 2.28 21.48 -3.42
C HIS A 84 3.36 22.13 -2.53
N ALA A 85 3.23 22.10 -1.21
CA ALA A 85 4.27 22.66 -0.33
C ALA A 85 5.63 21.95 -0.49
N GLU A 86 6.71 22.73 -0.45
CA GLU A 86 8.08 22.25 -0.60
C GLU A 86 8.80 22.24 0.76
N LEU A 87 8.84 21.08 1.40
CA LEU A 87 9.40 20.85 2.75
C LEU A 87 10.69 20.03 2.69
N TYR A 88 11.44 20.09 1.58
CA TYR A 88 12.70 19.36 1.41
C TYR A 88 13.67 19.69 2.56
N ARG A 89 14.05 18.67 3.35
CA ARG A 89 14.89 18.78 4.54
C ARG A 89 14.37 19.78 5.60
N ALA A 90 13.07 20.04 5.66
CA ALA A 90 12.48 20.83 6.74
C ALA A 90 12.62 20.08 8.07
N ASP A 91 12.88 20.82 9.14
CA ASP A 91 12.80 20.33 10.51
C ASP A 91 11.39 20.56 11.04
N LEU A 92 10.66 19.47 11.25
CA LEU A 92 9.29 19.42 11.76
C LEU A 92 9.23 18.52 13.01
N GLN A 93 10.34 18.41 13.75
CA GLN A 93 10.39 17.58 14.95
C GLN A 93 9.34 18.06 15.96
N GLY A 94 8.49 17.17 16.47
CA GLY A 94 7.42 17.50 17.42
C GLY A 94 6.27 18.32 16.84
N ALA A 95 6.22 18.57 15.52
CA ALA A 95 5.19 19.39 14.91
C ALA A 95 3.77 18.80 15.07
N HIS A 96 2.77 19.66 15.24
CA HIS A 96 1.35 19.29 15.24
C HIS A 96 0.75 19.54 13.86
N LEU A 97 0.57 18.45 13.09
CA LEU A 97 0.15 18.45 11.68
C LEU A 97 -1.11 17.57 11.49
N PHE A 98 -1.95 17.49 12.53
CA PHE A 98 -3.17 16.68 12.51
C PHE A 98 -4.07 17.08 11.34
N ASN A 99 -4.47 16.09 10.54
CA ASN A 99 -5.39 16.24 9.42
C ASN A 99 -4.92 17.24 8.32
N LEU A 100 -3.62 17.53 8.28
CA LEU A 100 -3.01 18.44 7.32
C LEU A 100 -3.08 17.86 5.90
N ASN A 101 -3.48 18.68 4.93
CA ASN A 101 -3.47 18.27 3.53
C ASN A 101 -2.12 18.61 2.88
N LEU A 102 -1.32 17.59 2.58
CA LEU A 102 -0.01 17.69 1.93
C LEU A 102 -0.04 17.05 0.53
N HIS A 103 -1.21 17.06 -0.12
CA HIS A 103 -1.38 16.50 -1.45
C HIS A 103 -0.32 17.04 -2.43
N LYS A 104 0.36 16.15 -3.15
CA LYS A 104 1.44 16.50 -4.10
C LYS A 104 2.60 17.34 -3.52
N ALA A 105 2.72 17.47 -2.20
CA ALA A 105 3.81 18.17 -1.54
C ALA A 105 5.14 17.38 -1.62
N SER A 106 6.22 17.95 -1.11
CA SER A 106 7.52 17.31 -1.02
C SER A 106 8.05 17.34 0.41
N LEU A 107 7.99 16.21 1.13
CA LEU A 107 8.58 16.02 2.45
C LEU A 107 9.95 15.33 2.39
N MET A 108 10.58 15.30 1.21
CA MET A 108 11.81 14.54 1.00
C MET A 108 12.90 14.95 2.01
N LYS A 109 13.40 13.96 2.76
CA LYS A 109 14.41 14.11 3.82
C LYS A 109 14.00 15.04 4.98
N ALA A 110 12.70 15.31 5.15
CA ALA A 110 12.20 16.07 6.29
C ALA A 110 12.36 15.28 7.61
N ASP A 111 12.50 16.01 8.71
CA ASP A 111 12.56 15.45 10.05
C ASP A 111 11.18 15.53 10.71
N LEU A 112 10.46 14.41 10.79
CA LEU A 112 9.13 14.32 11.40
C LEU A 112 9.15 13.58 12.74
N ARG A 113 10.33 13.48 13.38
CA ARG A 113 10.44 12.78 14.67
C ARG A 113 9.49 13.39 15.70
N ASP A 114 8.81 12.53 16.46
CA ASP A 114 7.86 12.92 17.52
C ASP A 114 6.68 13.81 17.05
N SER A 115 6.50 13.99 15.74
CA SER A 115 5.42 14.81 15.18
C SER A 115 4.07 14.09 15.21
N ASN A 116 2.99 14.85 15.12
CA ASN A 116 1.65 14.31 14.95
C ASN A 116 1.14 14.58 13.53
N VAL A 117 1.22 13.58 12.64
CA VAL A 117 0.63 13.64 11.28
C VAL A 117 -0.63 12.78 11.16
N HIS A 118 -1.29 12.46 12.29
CA HIS A 118 -2.50 11.65 12.31
C HIS A 118 -3.56 12.24 11.36
N CYS A 119 -4.23 11.39 10.57
CA CYS A 119 -5.18 11.77 9.51
C CYS A 119 -4.61 12.63 8.36
N ALA A 120 -3.30 12.86 8.25
CA ALA A 120 -2.77 13.69 7.18
C ALA A 120 -2.99 13.06 5.79
N ASN A 121 -3.29 13.90 4.79
CA ASN A 121 -3.36 13.50 3.40
C ASN A 121 -1.99 13.65 2.74
N LEU A 122 -1.36 12.52 2.43
CA LEU A 122 -0.03 12.39 1.81
C LEU A 122 -0.12 11.84 0.37
N VAL A 123 -1.28 11.93 -0.28
CA VAL A 123 -1.47 11.42 -1.65
C VAL A 123 -0.57 12.20 -2.61
N GLY A 124 0.28 11.48 -3.34
CA GLY A 124 1.21 12.09 -4.29
C GLY A 124 2.36 12.86 -3.64
N THR A 125 2.50 12.82 -2.31
CA THR A 125 3.60 13.47 -1.60
C THR A 125 4.90 12.71 -1.82
N ASN A 126 6.02 13.42 -1.97
CA ASN A 126 7.32 12.78 -1.93
C ASN A 126 7.73 12.48 -0.48
N LEU A 127 7.74 11.20 -0.10
CA LEU A 127 8.03 10.74 1.26
C LEU A 127 9.46 10.18 1.44
N LEU A 128 10.33 10.32 0.44
CA LEU A 128 11.64 9.69 0.42
C LEU A 128 12.54 10.23 1.54
N GLY A 129 13.06 9.32 2.38
CA GLY A 129 14.04 9.62 3.42
C GLY A 129 13.50 10.44 4.61
N ILE A 130 12.18 10.48 4.82
CA ILE A 130 11.59 11.09 6.02
C ILE A 130 12.06 10.34 7.27
N LYS A 131 12.37 11.08 8.33
CA LYS A 131 12.60 10.49 9.65
C LYS A 131 11.28 10.40 10.43
N TRP A 132 10.80 9.17 10.64
CA TRP A 132 9.51 8.89 11.28
C TRP A 132 9.58 8.51 12.76
N ASN A 133 10.74 8.51 13.42
CA ASN A 133 10.85 7.98 14.79
C ASN A 133 9.94 8.77 15.76
N GLY A 134 8.97 8.09 16.40
CA GLY A 134 8.01 8.72 17.31
C GLY A 134 6.88 9.50 16.64
N ALA A 135 6.85 9.55 15.30
CA ALA A 135 5.78 10.23 14.57
C ALA A 135 4.47 9.45 14.67
N LYS A 136 3.36 10.15 14.94
CA LYS A 136 2.01 9.58 14.90
C LYS A 136 1.48 9.57 13.48
N ILE A 137 1.35 8.39 12.89
CA ILE A 137 0.99 8.17 11.49
C ILE A 137 -0.34 7.41 11.33
N GLU A 138 -1.08 7.21 12.40
CA GLU A 138 -2.40 6.58 12.32
C GLU A 138 -3.33 7.37 11.38
N ASN A 139 -4.09 6.62 10.56
CA ASN A 139 -5.04 7.15 9.57
C ASN A 139 -4.45 8.08 8.49
N ILE A 140 -3.13 8.07 8.24
CA ILE A 140 -2.57 8.79 7.08
C ILE A 140 -3.09 8.19 5.77
N THR A 141 -3.27 9.05 4.76
CA THR A 141 -3.66 8.61 3.41
C THR A 141 -2.49 8.81 2.44
N THR A 142 -1.84 7.74 1.98
CA THR A 142 -0.76 7.80 0.97
C THR A 142 -1.25 7.56 -0.46
N GLY A 143 -2.54 7.24 -0.62
CA GLY A 143 -3.15 6.86 -1.90
C GLY A 143 -2.99 5.36 -2.19
N THR A 144 -3.48 4.94 -3.36
CA THR A 144 -3.34 3.54 -3.80
C THR A 144 -1.88 3.17 -4.07
N LYS A 145 -1.12 4.12 -4.64
CA LYS A 145 0.30 4.02 -4.99
C LYS A 145 1.03 5.27 -4.54
N LEU A 146 2.31 5.11 -4.18
CA LEU A 146 3.18 6.25 -3.90
C LEU A 146 3.51 7.01 -5.19
N LYS A 147 3.96 8.27 -5.04
CA LYS A 147 4.47 9.09 -6.16
C LYS A 147 5.55 8.34 -6.94
N GLN A 148 6.56 7.82 -6.24
CA GLN A 148 7.67 7.07 -6.84
C GLN A 148 7.20 5.80 -7.56
N GLU A 149 6.24 5.06 -7.01
CA GLU A 149 5.69 3.89 -7.71
C GLU A 149 5.02 4.29 -9.02
N THR A 150 4.29 5.40 -9.03
CA THR A 150 3.62 5.92 -10.24
C THR A 150 4.66 6.30 -11.30
N LEU A 151 5.69 7.04 -10.91
CA LEU A 151 6.82 7.41 -11.79
C LEU A 151 7.56 6.18 -12.32
N ALA A 152 7.77 5.16 -11.47
CA ALA A 152 8.39 3.91 -11.90
C ALA A 152 7.58 3.21 -12.99
N LEU A 153 6.26 3.13 -12.82
CA LEU A 153 5.37 2.52 -13.80
C LEU A 153 5.31 3.31 -15.11
N GLU A 154 5.38 4.64 -15.06
CA GLU A 154 5.48 5.50 -16.24
C GLU A 154 6.80 5.26 -16.98
N ALA A 155 7.94 5.24 -16.28
CA ALA A 155 9.23 4.92 -16.87
C ALA A 155 9.27 3.52 -17.51
N VAL A 156 8.61 2.52 -16.90
CA VAL A 156 8.44 1.19 -17.53
C VAL A 156 7.67 1.26 -18.85
N ARG A 157 6.63 2.11 -18.94
CA ARG A 157 5.83 2.26 -20.17
C ARG A 157 6.62 2.91 -21.29
N VAL A 158 7.46 3.89 -20.98
CA VAL A 158 8.32 4.58 -21.95
C VAL A 158 9.56 3.75 -22.33
N GLY A 159 9.87 2.70 -21.54
CA GLY A 159 10.99 1.79 -21.81
C GLY A 159 12.28 2.15 -21.09
N GLU A 160 12.26 3.15 -20.20
CA GLU A 160 13.39 3.63 -19.41
C GLU A 160 13.62 2.74 -18.18
N LYS A 161 14.24 1.57 -18.42
CA LYS A 161 14.38 0.53 -17.38
C LYS A 161 15.20 0.96 -16.17
N GLU A 162 16.27 1.72 -16.37
CA GLU A 162 17.15 2.18 -15.27
C GLU A 162 16.43 3.19 -14.38
N ILE A 163 15.73 4.16 -14.98
CA ILE A 163 14.92 5.16 -14.26
C ILE A 163 13.78 4.46 -13.51
N ALA A 164 13.11 3.50 -14.16
CA ALA A 164 12.09 2.70 -13.49
C ALA A 164 12.64 1.95 -12.27
N ARG A 165 13.82 1.34 -12.40
CA ARG A 165 14.48 0.60 -11.32
C ARG A 165 14.80 1.51 -10.14
N ASP A 166 15.36 2.69 -10.40
CA ASP A 166 15.65 3.70 -9.38
C ASP A 166 14.36 4.12 -8.63
N TYR A 167 13.28 4.43 -9.35
CA TYR A 167 12.02 4.76 -8.69
C TYR A 167 11.40 3.59 -7.90
N PHE A 168 11.57 2.34 -8.35
CA PHE A 168 11.15 1.17 -7.57
C PHE A 168 11.99 0.99 -6.30
N GLU A 169 13.28 1.33 -6.32
CA GLU A 169 14.16 1.30 -5.14
C GLU A 169 13.74 2.38 -4.13
N GLN A 170 13.49 3.61 -4.61
CA GLN A 170 12.96 4.68 -3.77
C GLN A 170 11.60 4.32 -3.15
N ALA A 171 10.70 3.71 -3.94
CA ALA A 171 9.39 3.26 -3.43
C ALA A 171 9.53 2.14 -2.39
N GLU A 172 10.47 1.20 -2.57
CA GLU A 172 10.80 0.17 -1.57
C GLU A 172 11.24 0.82 -0.25
N GLU A 173 12.15 1.81 -0.32
CA GLU A 173 12.63 2.54 0.87
C GLU A 173 11.48 3.21 1.61
N ILE A 174 10.61 3.94 0.90
CA ILE A 174 9.47 4.63 1.51
C ILE A 174 8.53 3.63 2.18
N TYR A 175 8.15 2.54 1.52
CA TYR A 175 7.27 1.54 2.12
C TYR A 175 7.89 0.88 3.35
N ARG A 176 9.20 0.61 3.31
CA ARG A 176 9.94 0.06 4.45
C ARG A 176 9.95 1.02 5.64
N ASP A 177 10.10 2.31 5.40
CA ASP A 177 10.13 3.32 6.46
C ASP A 177 8.73 3.54 7.06
N LEU A 178 7.69 3.60 6.22
CA LEU A 178 6.30 3.63 6.67
C LEU A 178 5.93 2.38 7.46
N ARG A 179 6.36 1.18 7.02
CA ARG A 179 6.18 -0.07 7.76
C ARG A 179 6.83 0.00 9.14
N LYS A 180 8.08 0.44 9.23
CA LYS A 180 8.79 0.58 10.51
C LYS A 180 8.13 1.59 11.44
N ALA A 181 7.62 2.69 10.90
CA ALA A 181 6.85 3.66 11.66
C ALA A 181 5.57 3.02 12.21
N ALA A 182 4.80 2.34 11.36
CA ALA A 182 3.58 1.65 11.75
C ALA A 182 3.83 0.54 12.79
N ASP A 183 4.89 -0.27 12.62
CA ASP A 183 5.31 -1.31 13.56
C ASP A 183 5.59 -0.73 14.97
N ARG A 184 6.21 0.46 15.05
CA ARG A 184 6.54 1.12 16.33
C ARG A 184 5.32 1.67 17.05
N GLU A 185 4.28 2.05 16.32
CA GLU A 185 3.01 2.51 16.88
C GLU A 185 2.02 1.37 17.16
N GLY A 186 2.35 0.13 16.80
CA GLY A 186 1.42 -1.00 16.93
C GLY A 186 0.31 -1.01 15.88
N LEU A 187 0.50 -0.32 14.74
CA LEU A 187 -0.46 -0.27 13.63
C LEU A 187 -0.27 -1.47 12.69
N PHE A 188 -0.54 -2.68 13.19
CA PHE A 188 -0.16 -3.94 12.51
C PHE A 188 -0.88 -4.19 11.19
N ALA A 189 -2.14 -3.76 11.06
CA ALA A 189 -2.87 -3.83 9.79
C ALA A 189 -2.15 -3.00 8.70
N MET A 190 -1.82 -1.74 9.03
CA MET A 190 -1.10 -0.83 8.14
C MET A 190 0.32 -1.32 7.83
N SER A 191 1.05 -1.81 8.83
CA SER A 191 2.38 -2.43 8.66
C SER A 191 2.34 -3.64 7.70
N GLY A 192 1.32 -4.50 7.84
CA GLY A 192 1.11 -5.66 6.96
C GLY A 192 0.79 -5.27 5.51
N ASP A 193 0.13 -4.14 5.28
CA ASP A 193 -0.05 -3.62 3.93
C ASP A 193 1.24 -3.07 3.35
N TYR A 194 2.03 -2.34 4.15
CA TYR A 194 3.31 -1.78 3.69
C TYR A 194 4.37 -2.84 3.42
N ILE A 195 4.46 -3.92 4.20
CA ILE A 195 5.42 -5.01 3.90
C ILE A 195 5.09 -5.70 2.57
N ARG A 196 3.81 -5.88 2.25
CA ARG A 196 3.39 -6.45 0.96
C ARG A 196 3.77 -5.54 -0.21
N LYS A 197 3.59 -4.22 -0.04
CA LYS A 197 3.99 -3.22 -1.04
C LYS A 197 5.52 -3.12 -1.18
N GLU A 198 6.27 -3.12 -0.06
CA GLU A 198 7.74 -3.19 -0.01
C GLU A 198 8.27 -4.37 -0.83
N LEU A 199 7.79 -5.59 -0.56
CA LEU A 199 8.21 -6.80 -1.27
C LEU A 199 7.80 -6.80 -2.75
N THR A 200 6.67 -6.16 -3.07
CA THR A 200 6.24 -5.96 -4.45
C THR A 200 7.20 -5.05 -5.20
N MET A 201 7.62 -3.93 -4.61
CA MET A 201 8.61 -3.03 -5.22
C MET A 201 9.96 -3.73 -5.43
N ARG A 202 10.43 -4.49 -4.43
CA ARG A 202 11.64 -5.31 -4.56
C ARG A 202 11.55 -6.31 -5.71
N ARG A 203 10.39 -6.97 -5.89
CA ARG A 203 10.16 -7.87 -7.03
C ARG A 203 10.22 -7.13 -8.38
N HIS A 204 9.74 -5.89 -8.44
CA HIS A 204 9.76 -5.10 -9.67
C HIS A 204 11.19 -4.78 -10.15
N GLN A 205 12.14 -4.65 -9.23
CA GLN A 205 13.57 -4.44 -9.53
C GLN A 205 14.27 -5.70 -10.09
N MET A 206 13.69 -6.89 -9.93
CA MET A 206 14.27 -8.14 -10.42
C MET A 206 14.10 -8.30 -11.95
N PRO A 207 15.03 -8.99 -12.65
CA PRO A 207 14.88 -9.27 -14.08
C PRO A 207 13.57 -10.02 -14.38
N LYS A 208 12.89 -9.65 -15.48
CA LYS A 208 11.54 -10.15 -15.85
C LYS A 208 11.42 -11.68 -15.88
N TYR A 209 12.43 -12.37 -16.40
CA TYR A 209 12.44 -13.83 -16.57
C TYR A 209 13.30 -14.56 -15.52
N SER A 210 13.61 -13.90 -14.39
CA SER A 210 14.36 -14.55 -13.32
C SER A 210 13.48 -15.51 -12.52
N PHE A 211 14.02 -16.67 -12.18
CA PHE A 211 13.38 -17.65 -11.30
C PHE A 211 12.94 -17.04 -9.96
N HIS A 212 13.78 -16.16 -9.39
CA HIS A 212 13.48 -15.41 -8.18
C HIS A 212 12.23 -14.52 -8.31
N ARG A 213 12.04 -13.85 -9.45
CA ARG A 213 10.85 -13.02 -9.68
C ARG A 213 9.59 -13.86 -9.81
N ILE A 214 9.70 -15.01 -10.47
CA ILE A 214 8.59 -15.98 -10.63
C ILE A 214 8.15 -16.50 -9.26
N ILE A 215 9.09 -16.98 -8.44
CA ILE A 215 8.80 -17.43 -7.07
C ILE A 215 8.16 -16.31 -6.25
N SER A 216 8.74 -15.10 -6.27
CA SER A 216 8.18 -13.96 -5.53
C SER A 216 6.75 -13.63 -5.98
N LYS A 217 6.45 -13.76 -7.28
CA LYS A 217 5.09 -13.58 -7.80
C LYS A 217 4.14 -14.68 -7.34
N MET A 218 4.60 -15.94 -7.31
CA MET A 218 3.82 -17.07 -6.79
C MET A 218 3.48 -16.89 -5.31
N ILE A 219 4.45 -16.47 -4.47
CA ILE A 219 4.23 -16.23 -3.04
C ILE A 219 3.21 -15.10 -2.80
N ASP A 220 3.31 -13.99 -3.55
CA ASP A 220 2.32 -12.90 -3.49
C ASP A 220 0.92 -13.38 -3.86
N LEU A 221 0.81 -14.14 -4.96
CA LEU A 221 -0.48 -14.67 -5.41
C LEU A 221 -1.10 -15.59 -4.36
N PHE A 222 -0.31 -16.50 -3.79
CA PHE A 222 -0.78 -17.54 -2.87
C PHE A 222 -1.16 -17.01 -1.49
N CYS A 223 -0.29 -16.23 -0.84
CA CYS A 223 -0.50 -15.77 0.55
C CYS A 223 -0.23 -14.28 0.77
N GLY A 224 0.00 -13.50 -0.30
CA GLY A 224 0.31 -12.07 -0.20
C GLY A 224 1.57 -11.80 0.63
N TYR A 225 2.60 -12.63 0.45
CA TYR A 225 3.83 -12.61 1.27
C TYR A 225 3.58 -12.93 2.76
N GLY A 226 2.56 -13.74 3.04
CA GLY A 226 2.21 -14.15 4.40
C GLY A 226 1.54 -13.04 5.21
N GLU A 227 0.82 -12.14 4.54
CA GLU A 227 0.02 -11.07 5.15
C GLU A 227 -1.47 -11.15 4.78
N ALA A 228 -1.85 -12.04 3.85
CA ALA A 228 -3.21 -12.14 3.32
C ALA A 228 -3.78 -13.57 3.49
N PRO A 229 -4.24 -13.95 4.71
CA PRO A 229 -4.77 -15.29 4.97
C PRO A 229 -6.00 -15.64 4.10
N LEU A 230 -6.82 -14.65 3.75
CA LEU A 230 -7.97 -14.84 2.87
C LEU A 230 -7.58 -15.31 1.45
N ARG A 231 -6.38 -14.95 0.95
CA ARG A 231 -5.89 -15.46 -0.35
C ARG A 231 -5.60 -16.95 -0.28
N VAL A 232 -5.11 -17.45 0.86
CA VAL A 232 -4.85 -18.87 1.08
C VAL A 232 -6.16 -19.66 1.03
N ILE A 233 -7.22 -19.17 1.70
CA ILE A 233 -8.55 -19.80 1.65
C ILE A 233 -9.08 -19.82 0.21
N GLY A 234 -8.99 -18.70 -0.51
CA GLY A 234 -9.42 -18.63 -1.91
C GLY A 234 -8.66 -19.60 -2.81
N PHE A 235 -7.35 -19.74 -2.61
CA PHE A 235 -6.54 -20.73 -3.32
C PHE A 235 -7.00 -22.17 -3.00
N SER A 236 -7.23 -22.48 -1.71
CA SER A 236 -7.72 -23.80 -1.30
C SER A 236 -9.05 -24.15 -1.97
N MET A 237 -10.01 -23.24 -1.95
CA MET A 237 -11.31 -23.43 -2.62
C MET A 237 -11.15 -23.63 -4.13
N GLY A 238 -10.26 -22.86 -4.77
CA GLY A 238 -9.96 -23.01 -6.18
C GLY A 238 -9.34 -24.38 -6.50
N LEU A 239 -8.37 -24.84 -5.70
CA LEU A 239 -7.75 -26.15 -5.87
C LEU A 239 -8.76 -27.27 -5.74
N ILE A 240 -9.64 -27.22 -4.72
CA ILE A 240 -10.72 -28.18 -4.51
C ILE A 240 -11.62 -28.27 -5.74
N ILE A 241 -12.07 -27.13 -6.28
CA ILE A 241 -12.93 -27.11 -7.47
C ILE A 241 -12.19 -27.69 -8.69
N VAL A 242 -10.91 -27.34 -8.88
CA VAL A 242 -10.10 -27.85 -9.99
C VAL A 242 -9.92 -29.37 -9.88
N CYS A 243 -9.60 -29.90 -8.70
CA CYS A 243 -9.50 -31.33 -8.45
C CYS A 243 -10.84 -32.04 -8.66
N ALA A 244 -11.95 -31.47 -8.18
CA ALA A 244 -13.30 -31.99 -8.41
C ALA A 244 -13.64 -32.09 -9.91
N ILE A 245 -13.25 -31.09 -10.72
CA ILE A 245 -13.41 -31.13 -12.18
C ILE A 245 -12.57 -32.27 -12.77
N PHE A 246 -11.32 -32.47 -12.31
CA PHE A 246 -10.54 -33.60 -12.80
C PHE A 246 -11.18 -34.94 -12.44
N TYR A 247 -11.66 -35.13 -11.21
CA TYR A 247 -12.36 -36.34 -10.77
C TYR A 247 -13.62 -36.63 -11.57
N LEU A 248 -14.35 -35.59 -11.98
CA LEU A 248 -15.52 -35.72 -12.84
C LEU A 248 -15.19 -36.45 -14.16
N PHE A 249 -14.01 -36.20 -14.73
CA PHE A 249 -13.57 -36.82 -15.98
C PHE A 249 -12.77 -38.12 -15.78
N THR A 250 -11.99 -38.24 -14.70
CA THR A 250 -11.16 -39.43 -14.44
C THR A 250 -11.89 -40.53 -13.68
N GLY A 251 -12.95 -40.19 -12.96
CA GLY A 251 -13.87 -41.11 -12.32
C GLY A 251 -13.60 -41.37 -10.83
N LEU A 252 -14.68 -41.61 -10.10
CA LEU A 252 -14.68 -42.06 -8.70
C LEU A 252 -15.50 -43.35 -8.56
N SER A 253 -15.12 -44.20 -7.63
CA SER A 253 -15.83 -45.43 -7.31
C SER A 253 -16.52 -45.29 -5.94
N TYR A 254 -17.84 -45.44 -5.93
CA TYR A 254 -18.69 -45.48 -4.74
C TYR A 254 -19.89 -46.40 -5.00
N ASP A 255 -20.50 -46.96 -3.95
CA ASP A 255 -21.58 -47.97 -4.05
C ASP A 255 -21.26 -49.18 -4.96
N GLY A 256 -19.97 -49.53 -5.08
CA GLY A 256 -19.48 -50.62 -5.93
C GLY A 256 -19.55 -50.34 -7.43
N LYS A 257 -19.85 -49.10 -7.85
CA LYS A 257 -19.91 -48.69 -9.25
C LYS A 257 -18.92 -47.56 -9.54
N ILE A 258 -18.49 -47.50 -10.79
CA ILE A 258 -17.64 -46.42 -11.30
C ILE A 258 -18.53 -45.33 -11.86
N HIS A 259 -18.36 -44.12 -11.34
CA HIS A 259 -19.05 -42.93 -11.78
C HIS A 259 -18.08 -42.01 -12.49
N VAL A 260 -18.36 -41.76 -13.77
CA VAL A 260 -17.59 -40.88 -14.67
C VAL A 260 -18.60 -40.02 -15.43
N PHE A 261 -18.23 -38.79 -15.76
CA PHE A 261 -19.06 -37.93 -16.60
C PHE A 261 -19.36 -38.59 -17.96
N GLN A 262 -20.65 -38.62 -18.30
CA GLN A 262 -21.13 -39.15 -19.57
C GLN A 262 -22.15 -38.18 -20.18
N LEU A 263 -21.98 -37.89 -21.47
CA LEU A 263 -22.89 -37.03 -22.25
C LEU A 263 -24.30 -37.63 -22.42
N SER A 264 -24.43 -38.95 -22.25
CA SER A 264 -25.71 -39.66 -22.32
C SER A 264 -26.57 -39.50 -21.07
N ASN A 265 -26.03 -38.97 -19.97
CA ASN A 265 -26.75 -38.83 -18.71
C ASN A 265 -27.50 -37.49 -18.64
N ASP A 266 -28.63 -37.50 -17.93
CA ASP A 266 -29.38 -36.28 -17.63
C ASP A 266 -28.53 -35.26 -16.88
N PHE A 267 -28.81 -33.97 -17.11
CA PHE A 267 -28.09 -32.87 -16.48
C PHE A 267 -28.08 -32.97 -14.94
N ALA A 268 -29.21 -33.35 -14.34
CA ALA A 268 -29.33 -33.51 -12.89
C ALA A 268 -28.38 -34.59 -12.34
N SER A 269 -28.22 -35.69 -13.07
CA SER A 269 -27.33 -36.80 -12.69
C SER A 269 -25.86 -36.39 -12.77
N ASN A 270 -25.48 -35.65 -13.82
CA ASN A 270 -24.13 -35.11 -13.96
C ASN A 270 -23.83 -34.02 -12.91
N LEU A 271 -24.82 -33.21 -12.55
CA LEU A 271 -24.69 -32.21 -11.49
C LEU A 271 -24.54 -32.87 -10.11
N TYR A 272 -25.30 -33.93 -9.83
CA TYR A 272 -25.15 -34.72 -8.61
C TYR A 272 -23.76 -35.36 -8.50
N LEU A 273 -23.26 -35.93 -9.60
CA LEU A 273 -21.89 -36.46 -9.67
C LEU A 273 -20.85 -35.37 -9.37
N PHE A 274 -21.02 -34.16 -9.89
CA PHE A 274 -20.12 -33.04 -9.62
C PHE A 274 -20.09 -32.67 -8.13
N PHE A 275 -21.24 -32.63 -7.45
CA PHE A 275 -21.27 -32.39 -6.00
C PHE A 275 -20.57 -33.50 -5.20
N ASN A 276 -20.71 -34.76 -5.62
CA ASN A 276 -19.95 -35.87 -5.01
C ASN A 276 -18.44 -35.73 -5.24
N CYS A 277 -18.01 -35.27 -6.41
CA CYS A 277 -16.60 -34.99 -6.69
C CYS A 277 -16.07 -33.84 -5.82
N ILE A 278 -16.86 -32.79 -5.60
CA ILE A 278 -16.52 -31.70 -4.67
C ILE A 278 -16.38 -32.26 -3.26
N TYR A 279 -17.34 -33.04 -2.79
CA TYR A 279 -17.30 -33.66 -1.47
C TYR A 279 -16.03 -34.51 -1.29
N TYR A 280 -15.73 -35.39 -2.25
CA TYR A 280 -14.51 -36.20 -2.23
C TYR A 280 -13.23 -35.36 -2.19
N SER A 281 -13.18 -34.31 -3.01
CA SER A 281 -12.06 -33.36 -3.06
C SER A 281 -11.87 -32.63 -1.72
N VAL A 282 -12.95 -32.16 -1.06
CA VAL A 282 -12.87 -31.54 0.28
C VAL A 282 -12.29 -32.50 1.31
N VAL A 283 -12.77 -33.74 1.33
CA VAL A 283 -12.30 -34.78 2.28
C VAL A 283 -10.84 -35.16 2.02
N THR A 284 -10.43 -35.20 0.75
CA THR A 284 -9.06 -35.49 0.33
C THR A 284 -8.12 -34.33 0.66
N PHE A 285 -8.51 -33.10 0.34
CA PHE A 285 -7.75 -31.88 0.64
C PHE A 285 -7.54 -31.68 2.14
N THR A 286 -8.55 -31.97 2.96
CA THR A 286 -8.46 -31.91 4.43
C THR A 286 -7.81 -33.16 5.04
N THR A 287 -7.47 -34.15 4.24
CA THR A 287 -6.84 -35.43 4.65
C THR A 287 -7.67 -36.26 5.64
N LEU A 288 -9.00 -36.05 5.70
CA LEU A 288 -9.91 -36.75 6.62
C LEU A 288 -10.17 -38.21 6.20
N GLY A 289 -10.37 -38.46 4.91
CA GLY A 289 -10.48 -39.80 4.32
C GLY A 289 -11.58 -40.71 4.89
N TYR A 290 -12.85 -40.41 4.67
CA TYR A 290 -13.97 -41.23 5.18
C TYR A 290 -14.11 -42.63 4.56
N GLY A 291 -13.50 -42.88 3.40
CA GLY A 291 -13.45 -44.21 2.77
C GLY A 291 -14.72 -44.64 2.03
N ASP A 292 -15.71 -43.76 1.93
CA ASP A 292 -16.94 -43.90 1.15
C ASP A 292 -16.72 -43.77 -0.36
N PHE A 293 -15.72 -42.98 -0.77
CA PHE A 293 -15.28 -42.83 -2.14
C PHE A 293 -13.86 -43.35 -2.35
N THR A 294 -13.62 -44.00 -3.48
CA THR A 294 -12.30 -44.51 -3.87
C THR A 294 -11.88 -43.99 -5.25
N PRO A 295 -10.69 -43.39 -5.39
CA PRO A 295 -10.20 -42.93 -6.67
C PRO A 295 -9.70 -44.10 -7.52
N ILE A 296 -10.02 -44.07 -8.81
CA ILE A 296 -9.61 -45.09 -9.78
C ILE A 296 -8.67 -44.49 -10.84
N GLY A 297 -7.81 -45.33 -11.43
CA GLY A 297 -6.90 -44.89 -12.50
C GLY A 297 -6.10 -43.64 -12.15
N PHE A 298 -6.18 -42.61 -13.02
CA PHE A 298 -5.51 -41.32 -12.85
C PHE A 298 -6.00 -40.50 -11.64
N SER A 299 -7.24 -40.71 -11.17
CA SER A 299 -7.78 -40.05 -9.98
C SER A 299 -6.92 -40.31 -8.74
N ARG A 300 -6.21 -41.45 -8.67
CA ARG A 300 -5.33 -41.78 -7.55
C ARG A 300 -4.14 -40.81 -7.44
N ALA A 301 -3.54 -40.46 -8.58
CA ALA A 301 -2.43 -39.52 -8.62
C ALA A 301 -2.89 -38.11 -8.24
N ILE A 302 -4.06 -37.70 -8.75
CA ILE A 302 -4.66 -36.40 -8.41
C ILE A 302 -4.95 -36.33 -6.91
N ALA A 303 -5.55 -37.37 -6.32
CA ALA A 303 -5.84 -37.43 -4.89
C ALA A 303 -4.58 -37.37 -4.02
N ALA A 304 -3.50 -38.05 -4.43
CA ALA A 304 -2.23 -37.96 -3.71
C ALA A 304 -1.64 -36.53 -3.73
N ILE A 305 -1.65 -35.87 -4.89
CA ILE A 305 -1.17 -34.48 -5.04
C ILE A 305 -2.06 -33.50 -4.27
N GLU A 306 -3.37 -33.69 -4.32
CA GLU A 306 -4.35 -32.87 -3.60
C GLU A 306 -4.17 -32.99 -2.09
N ALA A 307 -4.11 -34.20 -1.55
CA ALA A 307 -3.91 -34.43 -0.12
C ALA A 307 -2.58 -33.85 0.38
N PHE A 308 -1.50 -34.04 -0.39
CA PHE A 308 -0.20 -33.45 -0.09
C PHE A 308 -0.30 -31.91 -0.08
N THR A 309 -0.81 -31.30 -1.14
CA THR A 309 -0.93 -29.83 -1.26
C THR A 309 -1.87 -29.25 -0.19
N GLY A 310 -2.95 -29.95 0.13
CA GLY A 310 -3.92 -29.56 1.15
C GLY A 310 -3.30 -29.49 2.54
N SER A 311 -2.53 -30.50 2.94
CA SER A 311 -1.82 -30.50 4.24
C SER A 311 -0.87 -29.30 4.41
N PHE A 312 -0.08 -28.98 3.37
CA PHE A 312 0.81 -27.81 3.36
C PHE A 312 0.04 -26.49 3.37
N THR A 313 -1.08 -26.42 2.64
CA THR A 313 -1.90 -25.20 2.54
C THR A 313 -2.61 -24.89 3.86
N ILE A 314 -3.13 -25.91 4.55
CA ILE A 314 -3.72 -25.76 5.88
C ILE A 314 -2.67 -25.30 6.88
N ALA A 315 -1.48 -25.93 6.89
CA ALA A 315 -0.38 -25.50 7.76
C ALA A 315 0.03 -24.03 7.49
N LEU A 316 0.15 -23.65 6.22
CA LEU A 316 0.48 -22.29 5.83
C LEU A 316 -0.64 -21.30 6.21
N PHE A 317 -1.91 -21.68 6.07
CA PHE A 317 -3.04 -20.87 6.53
C PHE A 317 -2.94 -20.59 8.03
N VAL A 318 -2.69 -21.62 8.85
CA VAL A 318 -2.54 -21.46 10.30
C VAL A 318 -1.39 -20.51 10.62
N VAL A 319 -0.22 -20.68 9.99
CA VAL A 319 0.94 -19.80 10.21
C VAL A 319 0.64 -18.35 9.84
N VAL A 320 0.05 -18.12 8.66
CA VAL A 320 -0.28 -16.76 8.19
C VAL A 320 -1.37 -16.12 9.06
N PHE A 321 -2.36 -16.90 9.47
CA PHE A 321 -3.44 -16.45 10.34
C PHE A 321 -2.92 -16.07 11.73
N VAL A 322 -2.15 -16.96 12.36
CA VAL A 322 -1.52 -16.70 13.66
C VAL A 322 -0.64 -15.47 13.58
N LYS A 323 0.27 -15.41 12.60
CA LYS A 323 1.13 -14.24 12.39
C LYS A 323 0.32 -12.95 12.24
N LYS A 324 -0.83 -12.97 11.57
CA LYS A 324 -1.69 -11.79 11.39
C LYS A 324 -2.42 -11.37 12.68
N MET A 325 -2.70 -12.31 13.57
CA MET A 325 -3.42 -12.08 14.83
C MET A 325 -2.50 -11.73 16.01
N THR A 326 -1.29 -12.29 16.03
CA THR A 326 -0.33 -12.12 17.14
C THR A 326 0.62 -10.95 16.95
N ARG A 327 0.69 -10.40 15.74
CA ARG A 327 1.46 -9.21 15.44
C ARG A 327 0.59 -8.02 15.74
#